data_AF-A0A077ZRP9-F1
#
_entry.id   AF-A0A077ZRP9-F1
#
_cell.length_a   1.000
_cell.length_b   1.000
_cell.length_c   1.000
_cell.angle_alpha   90.00
_cell.angle_beta   90.00
_cell.angle_gamma   90.00
#
_symmetry.space_group_name_H-M   'P 1'
#
loop_
_entity.id
_entity.type
_entity.pdbx_description
1 polymer ?
#
loop_
_entity_poly.entity_id
_entity_poly.type
_entity_poly.pdbx_seq_one_letter_code
_entity_poly.pdbx_strand_id
1 'polypeptide(L)'
;MQFQTQNSFKLLKITNQKYQQLPSYIDLQINIEMIQKIMNQVGMITPDERVHKLISVIVEAQLLKIIEEVKCVNIQTQREPIKTHFSFEDLQKAMEEFGIALRRPPFLEDKAKNKR
;
A
#
# COMPACT_ATOMS: atom_id res chain seq x y z
N MET A 1 8.77 -53.02 4.49
CA MET A 1 7.85 -51.86 4.57
C MET A 1 8.42 -50.76 3.68
N GLN A 2 7.85 -50.57 2.49
CA GLN A 2 8.23 -49.50 1.57
C GLN A 2 6.98 -48.71 1.21
N PHE A 3 6.80 -47.56 1.81
CA PHE A 3 5.83 -46.56 1.35
C PHE A 3 6.39 -45.17 1.65
N GLN A 4 6.06 -44.21 0.79
CA GLN A 4 6.30 -42.76 0.87
C GLN A 4 7.55 -42.19 0.17
N THR A 5 7.59 -42.24 -1.16
CA THR A 5 8.39 -41.27 -1.96
C THR A 5 7.69 -40.72 -3.20
N GLN A 6 6.38 -40.99 -3.41
CA GLN A 6 5.69 -40.50 -4.62
C GLN A 6 4.78 -39.28 -4.41
N ASN A 7 4.45 -38.90 -3.17
CA ASN A 7 3.52 -37.79 -2.91
C ASN A 7 4.18 -36.41 -2.81
N SER A 8 5.50 -36.32 -2.65
CA SER A 8 6.22 -35.03 -2.52
C SER A 8 6.48 -34.35 -3.87
N PHE A 9 6.59 -35.11 -4.97
CA PHE A 9 6.85 -34.53 -6.30
C PHE A 9 5.61 -33.99 -7.03
N LYS A 10 4.39 -34.37 -6.61
CA LYS A 10 3.15 -33.82 -7.16
C LYS A 10 2.79 -32.45 -6.56
N LEU A 11 3.14 -32.19 -5.30
CA LEU A 11 2.86 -30.91 -4.65
C LEU A 11 3.70 -29.75 -5.20
N LEU A 12 4.94 -30.01 -5.65
CA LEU A 12 5.81 -28.99 -6.26
C LEU A 12 5.43 -28.63 -7.72
N LYS A 13 4.65 -29.48 -8.40
CA LYS A 13 4.14 -29.18 -9.74
C LYS A 13 2.85 -28.37 -9.72
N ILE A 14 2.03 -28.54 -8.68
CA ILE A 14 0.76 -27.80 -8.54
C ILE A 14 1.00 -26.36 -8.07
N THR A 15 2.05 -26.10 -7.30
CA THR A 15 2.38 -24.74 -6.84
C THR A 15 3.05 -23.87 -7.90
N ASN A 16 3.70 -24.45 -8.92
CA ASN A 16 4.35 -23.68 -9.99
C ASN A 16 3.41 -23.23 -11.12
N GLN A 17 2.21 -23.81 -11.25
CA GLN A 17 1.29 -23.45 -12.34
C GLN A 17 0.35 -22.28 -12.03
N LYS A 18 0.23 -21.88 -10.75
CA LYS A 18 -0.64 -20.76 -10.34
C LYS A 18 0.03 -19.37 -10.32
N TYR A 19 1.26 -19.26 -10.79
CA TYR A 19 1.93 -17.97 -11.07
C TYR A 19 1.90 -17.62 -12.57
N GLN A 20 0.98 -18.22 -13.34
CA GLN A 20 0.79 -17.88 -14.74
C GLN A 20 -0.01 -16.58 -14.85
N GLN A 21 0.76 -15.52 -15.11
CA GLN A 21 0.38 -14.32 -15.84
C GLN A 21 -0.58 -13.39 -15.09
N LEU A 22 0.01 -12.34 -14.48
CA LEU A 22 -0.71 -11.08 -14.29
C LEU A 22 -1.31 -10.70 -15.65
N PRO A 23 -2.60 -10.36 -15.73
CA PRO A 23 -3.23 -10.00 -17.00
C PRO A 23 -2.41 -8.91 -17.69
N SER A 24 -2.25 -9.02 -19.02
CA SER A 24 -1.47 -8.11 -19.85
C SER A 24 -1.98 -6.66 -19.85
N TYR A 25 -3.10 -6.40 -19.17
CA TYR A 25 -3.75 -5.11 -19.01
C TYR A 25 -4.00 -4.83 -17.53
N ILE A 26 -2.93 -4.67 -16.75
CA ILE A 26 -3.02 -3.94 -15.48
C ILE A 26 -2.53 -2.55 -15.81
N ASP A 27 -3.45 -1.59 -15.90
CA ASP A 27 -3.12 -0.18 -15.97
C ASP A 27 -2.60 0.25 -14.60
N LEU A 28 -1.29 0.12 -14.40
CA LEU A 28 -0.63 0.43 -13.14
C LEU A 28 -0.63 1.95 -12.97
N GLN A 29 -1.42 2.44 -12.02
CA GLN A 29 -1.44 3.87 -11.68
C GLN A 29 -0.11 4.33 -11.06
N ILE A 30 0.63 3.40 -10.43
CA ILE A 30 1.94 3.67 -9.84
C ILE A 30 3.06 3.31 -10.82
N ASN A 31 3.88 4.32 -11.14
CA ASN A 31 5.01 4.21 -12.06
C ASN A 31 6.07 3.19 -11.57
N ILE A 32 6.41 2.22 -12.43
CA ILE A 32 7.39 1.16 -12.17
C ILE A 32 8.80 1.70 -11.87
N GLU A 33 9.23 2.77 -12.52
CA GLU A 33 10.54 3.41 -12.28
C GLU A 33 10.66 3.94 -10.84
N MET A 34 9.55 4.42 -10.27
CA MET A 34 9.52 4.87 -8.87
C MET A 34 9.72 3.68 -7.93
N ILE A 35 9.06 2.55 -8.18
CA ILE A 35 9.25 1.31 -7.42
C ILE A 35 10.70 0.85 -7.49
N GLN A 36 11.30 0.85 -8.68
CA GLN A 36 12.71 0.49 -8.85
C GLN A 36 13.64 1.40 -8.04
N LYS A 37 13.40 2.73 -8.06
CA LYS A 37 14.18 3.68 -7.25
C LYS A 37 14.06 3.40 -5.75
N ILE A 38 12.85 3.13 -5.25
CA ILE A 38 12.62 2.80 -3.83
C ILE A 38 13.33 1.49 -3.46
N MET A 39 13.22 0.45 -4.30
CA MET A 39 13.91 -0.82 -4.06
C MET A 39 15.42 -0.66 -4.04
N ASN A 40 15.98 0.11 -4.98
CA ASN A 40 17.42 0.40 -5.02
C ASN A 40 17.89 1.18 -3.78
N GLN A 41 17.08 2.08 -3.22
CA GLN A 41 17.41 2.81 -1.99
C GLN A 41 17.57 1.89 -0.77
N VAL A 42 16.85 0.77 -0.74
CA VAL A 42 16.96 -0.24 0.33
C VAL A 42 17.89 -1.40 -0.04
N GLY A 43 18.64 -1.28 -1.14
CA GLY A 43 19.60 -2.29 -1.60
C GLY A 43 18.97 -3.56 -2.18
N MET A 44 17.69 -3.53 -2.55
CA MET A 44 17.02 -4.65 -3.21
C MET A 44 17.00 -4.45 -4.72
N ILE A 45 17.47 -5.44 -5.46
CA ILE A 45 17.43 -5.47 -6.93
C ILE A 45 16.73 -6.75 -7.40
N THR A 46 15.94 -6.64 -8.46
CA THR A 46 15.34 -7.81 -9.11
C THR A 46 15.33 -7.62 -10.63
N PRO A 47 15.77 -8.62 -11.41
CA PRO A 47 15.65 -8.56 -12.86
C PRO A 47 14.23 -8.90 -13.34
N ASP A 48 13.35 -9.40 -12.46
CA ASP A 48 12.00 -9.82 -12.82
C ASP A 48 11.02 -8.64 -12.78
N GLU A 49 10.58 -8.20 -13.97
CA GLU A 49 9.61 -7.12 -14.14
C GLU A 49 8.28 -7.40 -13.41
N ARG A 50 7.88 -8.66 -13.29
CA ARG A 50 6.62 -9.04 -12.63
C ARG A 50 6.64 -8.70 -11.14
N VAL A 51 7.82 -8.72 -10.52
CA VAL A 51 7.99 -8.33 -9.12
C VAL A 51 7.70 -6.84 -8.95
N HIS A 52 8.20 -5.99 -9.87
CA HIS A 52 7.91 -4.57 -9.84
C HIS A 52 6.41 -4.28 -10.03
N LYS A 53 5.76 -4.98 -10.96
CA LYS A 53 4.31 -4.88 -11.19
C LYS A 53 3.51 -5.29 -9.96
N LEU A 54 3.90 -6.39 -9.32
CA LEU A 54 3.24 -6.86 -8.10
C LEU A 54 3.39 -5.87 -6.95
N ILE A 55 4.59 -5.30 -6.76
CA ILE A 55 4.81 -4.26 -5.75
C ILE A 55 3.96 -3.03 -6.03
N SER A 56 3.86 -2.59 -7.29
CA SER A 56 3.00 -1.47 -7.69
C SER A 56 1.53 -1.71 -7.27
N VAL A 57 0.97 -2.89 -7.56
CA VAL A 57 -0.38 -3.29 -7.11
C VAL A 57 -0.51 -3.31 -5.59
N ILE A 58 0.49 -3.82 -4.87
CA ILE A 58 0.48 -3.86 -3.41
C ILE A 58 0.48 -2.46 -2.81
N VAL A 59 1.32 -1.56 -3.32
CA VAL A 59 1.40 -0.17 -2.85
C VAL A 59 0.08 0.55 -3.12
N GLU A 60 -0.53 0.35 -4.29
CA GLU A 60 -1.84 0.91 -4.62
C GLU A 60 -2.92 0.42 -3.65
N ALA A 61 -2.99 -0.88 -3.38
CA ALA A 61 -3.94 -1.45 -2.44
C ALA A 61 -3.75 -0.91 -1.00
N GLN A 62 -2.50 -0.73 -0.56
CA GLN A 62 -2.22 -0.14 0.75
C GLN A 62 -2.61 1.35 0.82
N LEU A 63 -2.32 2.11 -0.24
CA LEU A 63 -2.70 3.52 -0.31
C LEU A 63 -4.22 3.69 -0.30
N LEU A 64 -4.95 2.87 -1.06
CA LEU A 64 -6.41 2.85 -1.05
C LEU A 64 -6.96 2.54 0.35
N LYS A 65 -6.39 1.54 1.03
CA LYS A 65 -6.79 1.20 2.41
C LYS A 65 -6.61 2.38 3.37
N ILE A 66 -5.51 3.12 3.25
CA ILE A 66 -5.28 4.33 4.05
C ILE A 66 -6.33 5.40 3.74
N ILE A 67 -6.61 5.66 2.45
CA ILE A 67 -7.59 6.67 2.03
C ILE A 67 -9.01 6.31 2.51
N GLU A 68 -9.39 5.03 2.47
CA GLU A 68 -10.65 4.53 3.01
C GLU A 68 -10.75 4.78 4.52
N GLU A 69 -9.66 4.55 5.26
CA GLU A 69 -9.64 4.83 6.70
C GLU A 69 -9.78 6.33 6.99
N VAL A 70 -9.08 7.19 6.24
CA VAL A 70 -9.26 8.66 6.35
C VAL A 70 -10.72 9.04 6.10
N LYS A 71 -11.37 8.43 5.10
CA LYS A 71 -12.78 8.67 4.82
C LYS A 71 -13.67 8.24 5.99
N CYS A 72 -13.40 7.09 6.62
CA CYS A 72 -14.12 6.63 7.80
C CYS A 72 -13.98 7.62 8.97
N VAL A 73 -12.76 8.06 9.26
CA VAL A 73 -12.49 9.08 10.30
C VAL A 73 -13.21 10.39 9.98
N ASN A 74 -13.14 10.85 8.73
CA ASN A 74 -13.76 12.09 8.29
C ASN A 74 -15.30 12.05 8.42
N ILE A 75 -15.94 10.92 8.09
CA ILE A 75 -17.39 10.75 8.28
C ILE A 75 -17.77 10.84 9.77
N GLN A 76 -16.94 10.29 10.66
CA GLN A 76 -17.18 10.36 12.11
C GLN A 76 -16.99 11.78 12.69
N THR A 77 -16.11 12.58 12.08
CA THR A 77 -15.78 13.93 12.57
C THR A 77 -16.68 15.03 11.98
N GLN A 78 -17.36 14.78 10.87
CA GLN A 78 -18.22 15.77 10.21
C GLN A 78 -19.67 15.78 10.74
N ARG A 79 -20.25 17.00 10.80
CA ARG A 79 -21.68 17.22 11.09
C ARG A 79 -22.57 17.23 9.84
N GLU A 80 -21.99 17.37 8.64
CA GLU A 80 -22.72 17.42 7.36
C GLU A 80 -22.12 16.43 6.34
N PRO A 81 -22.91 15.50 5.77
CA PRO A 81 -22.40 14.32 5.07
C PRO A 81 -21.95 14.55 3.61
N ILE A 82 -21.98 15.78 3.09
CA ILE A 82 -22.02 16.02 1.63
C ILE A 82 -20.66 16.46 1.05
N LYS A 83 -19.67 16.85 1.88
CA LYS A 83 -18.31 17.21 1.42
C LYS A 83 -17.23 16.63 2.31
N THR A 84 -16.77 15.42 1.98
CA THR A 84 -15.59 14.83 2.63
C THR A 84 -14.35 15.62 2.26
N HIS A 85 -13.86 16.45 3.18
CA HIS A 85 -12.63 17.20 3.00
C HIS A 85 -11.47 16.38 3.58
N PHE A 86 -10.43 16.12 2.78
CA PHE A 86 -9.24 15.42 3.24
C PHE A 86 -8.38 16.38 4.08
N SER A 87 -8.39 16.23 5.41
CA SER A 87 -7.60 17.07 6.33
C SER A 87 -6.38 16.33 6.86
N PHE A 88 -5.37 17.08 7.33
CA PHE A 88 -4.20 16.48 7.97
C PHE A 88 -4.60 15.78 9.27
N GLU A 89 -5.55 16.33 10.01
CA GLU A 89 -6.08 15.77 11.25
C GLU A 89 -6.72 14.41 11.03
N ASP A 90 -7.48 14.24 9.94
CA ASP A 90 -8.08 12.95 9.60
C ASP A 90 -7.02 11.94 9.16
N LEU A 91 -6.02 12.38 8.37
CA LEU A 91 -4.89 11.54 8.00
C LEU A 91 -4.05 11.11 9.21
N GLN A 92 -3.78 12.03 10.14
CA GLN A 92 -3.04 11.75 11.36
C GLN A 92 -3.74 10.68 12.19
N LYS A 93 -5.06 10.84 12.43
CA LYS A 93 -5.86 9.86 13.17
C LYS A 93 -5.94 8.52 12.45
N ALA A 94 -6.20 8.52 11.15
CA ALA A 94 -6.23 7.28 10.37
C ALA A 94 -4.89 6.54 10.46
N MET A 95 -3.77 7.26 10.51
CA MET A 95 -2.43 6.65 10.55
C MET A 95 -2.06 6.10 11.93
N GLU A 96 -2.72 6.54 13.00
CA GLU A 96 -2.61 5.91 14.33
C GLU A 96 -3.10 4.46 14.31
N GLU A 97 -4.13 4.12 13.52
CA GLU A 97 -4.62 2.73 13.33
C GLU A 97 -3.58 1.81 12.66
N PHE A 98 -2.67 2.39 11.88
CA PHE A 98 -1.56 1.66 11.26
C PHE A 98 -0.28 1.71 12.12
N GLY A 99 -0.34 2.27 13.33
CA GLY A 99 0.80 2.39 14.24
C GLY A 99 1.81 3.47 13.85
N ILE A 100 1.43 4.42 12.98
CA ILE A 100 2.31 5.49 12.50
C ILE A 100 1.88 6.82 13.14
N ALA A 101 2.71 7.36 14.02
CA ALA A 101 2.49 8.67 14.64
C ALA A 101 2.94 9.80 13.69
N LEU A 102 2.01 10.33 12.89
CA LEU A 102 2.28 11.51 12.06
C LEU A 102 2.33 12.78 12.92
N ARG A 103 3.39 13.56 12.76
CA ARG A 103 3.53 14.88 13.38
C ARG A 103 3.42 15.97 12.32
N ARG A 104 2.73 17.06 12.65
CA ARG A 104 2.73 18.28 11.82
C ARG A 104 4.18 18.74 11.64
N PRO A 105 4.62 19.05 10.41
CA PRO A 105 5.87 19.75 10.22
C PRO A 105 5.86 21.11 10.95
N PRO A 106 6.95 21.49 11.64
CA PRO A 106 6.96 22.66 12.52
C PRO A 106 6.63 23.98 11.79
N PHE A 107 6.98 24.12 10.51
CA PHE A 107 6.68 25.31 9.71
C PHE A 107 5.18 25.49 9.39
N LEU A 108 4.33 24.49 9.65
CA LEU A 108 2.87 24.61 9.56
C LEU A 108 2.22 24.99 10.89
N GLU A 109 2.92 24.82 12.02
CA GLU A 109 2.41 25.16 13.35
C GLU A 109 2.29 26.68 13.55
N ASP A 110 3.21 27.45 12.96
CA ASP A 110 3.27 28.92 13.13
C ASP A 110 2.10 29.65 12.44
N LYS A 111 1.57 29.12 11.34
CA LYS A 111 0.42 29.73 10.65
C LYS A 111 -0.91 29.52 11.38
N ALA A 112 -1.02 28.49 12.22
CA ALA A 112 -2.23 28.24 12.99
C ALA A 112 -2.37 29.18 14.20
N LYS A 113 -1.26 29.73 14.71
CA LYS A 113 -1.25 30.62 15.88
C LYS A 113 -1.49 32.10 15.54
N ASN A 114 -1.33 32.51 14.28
CA ASN A 114 -1.45 33.91 13.85
C ASN A 114 -2.87 34.34 13.40
N LYS A 115 -3.92 33.60 13.80
CA LYS A 115 -5.33 34.03 13.67
C LYS A 115 -6.01 34.15 15.05
N ARG A 116 -5.41 34.95 15.92
CA ARG A 116 -6.08 35.48 17.12
C ARG A 116 -6.06 36.99 17.08
#